data_AF-A0A962YD50-F1
#
_entry.id   AF-A0A962YD50-F1
#
_cell.length_a   1.000
_cell.length_b   1.000
_cell.length_c   1.000
_cell.angle_alpha   90.00
_cell.angle_beta   90.00
_cell.angle_gamma   90.00
#
_symmetry.space_group_name_H-M   'P 1'
#
loop_
_entity.id
_entity.type
_entity.pdbx_description
1 polymer ?
#
loop_
_entity_poly.entity_id
_entity_poly.type
_entity_poly.pdbx_seq_one_letter_code
_entity_poly.pdbx_strand_id
1 'polypeptide(L)'
;MITRFRTLPEPARCLFVRLANRRRSLFRSSRLHYPEIPDLCQSLTVLEAADLVTRQAEQLLTDQLGWLDAFTRTELLQLFSDQVISRRLSKAELLEHIPRHFDSSHIAQTLTDYDPVLLLTVAPELQVLKFLFFGSLNRDMEQFVLRDLGQVQFETLDT
;
A
#
# COMPACT_ATOMS: atom_id res chain seq x y z
N MET A 1 -15.73 -4.08 7.81
CA MET A 1 -14.74 -4.82 6.98
C MET A 1 -15.10 -6.30 6.74
N ILE A 2 -15.10 -7.18 7.75
CA ILE A 2 -15.18 -8.65 7.57
C ILE A 2 -16.39 -9.10 6.75
N THR A 3 -17.57 -8.56 7.03
CA THR A 3 -18.80 -8.90 6.29
C THR A 3 -18.69 -8.53 4.80
N ARG A 4 -18.16 -7.33 4.50
CA ARG A 4 -17.94 -6.86 3.12
C ARG A 4 -16.95 -7.76 2.37
N PHE A 5 -15.88 -8.19 3.04
CA PHE A 5 -14.90 -9.11 2.45
C PHE A 5 -15.52 -10.48 2.10
N ARG A 6 -16.36 -11.02 2.99
CA ARG A 6 -16.98 -12.34 2.78
C ARG A 6 -17.95 -12.40 1.60
N THR A 7 -18.55 -11.27 1.23
CA THR A 7 -19.50 -11.19 0.10
C THR A 7 -18.82 -11.03 -1.26
N LEU A 8 -17.51 -10.83 -1.31
CA LEU A 8 -16.80 -10.61 -2.57
C LEU A 8 -16.62 -11.91 -3.38
N PRO A 9 -16.58 -11.81 -4.72
CA PRO A 9 -16.07 -12.87 -5.59
C PRO A 9 -14.65 -13.28 -5.24
N GLU A 10 -14.29 -14.51 -5.56
CA GLU A 10 -12.98 -15.08 -5.25
C GLU A 10 -11.79 -14.27 -5.80
N PRO A 11 -11.77 -13.79 -7.06
CA PRO A 11 -10.67 -12.97 -7.56
C PRO A 11 -10.45 -11.68 -6.76
N ALA A 12 -11.53 -11.02 -6.35
CA ALA A 12 -11.47 -9.81 -5.52
C ALA A 12 -10.98 -10.11 -4.09
N ARG A 13 -11.40 -11.24 -3.50
CA ARG A 13 -10.87 -11.69 -2.20
C ARG A 13 -9.37 -11.98 -2.28
N CYS A 14 -8.93 -12.67 -3.34
CA CYS A 14 -7.51 -12.96 -3.56
C CYS A 14 -6.69 -11.67 -3.62
N LEU A 15 -7.14 -10.70 -4.43
CA LEU A 15 -6.52 -9.38 -4.51
C LEU A 15 -6.46 -8.69 -3.15
N PHE A 16 -7.58 -8.66 -2.41
CA PHE A 16 -7.62 -8.05 -1.09
C PHE A 16 -6.60 -8.67 -0.14
N VAL A 17 -6.49 -10.00 -0.08
CA VAL A 17 -5.51 -10.68 0.77
C VAL A 17 -4.08 -10.35 0.34
N ARG A 18 -3.79 -10.32 -0.97
CA ARG A 18 -2.48 -9.90 -1.50
C ARG A 18 -2.11 -8.49 -1.05
N LEU A 19 -3.05 -7.55 -1.09
CA LEU A 19 -2.83 -6.18 -0.64
C LEU A 19 -2.69 -6.10 0.89
N ALA A 20 -3.57 -6.77 1.63
CA ALA A 20 -3.58 -6.79 3.10
C ALA A 20 -2.30 -7.38 3.70
N ASN A 21 -1.61 -8.27 2.99
CA ASN A 21 -0.36 -8.88 3.44
C ASN A 21 0.87 -8.02 3.19
N ARG A 22 0.78 -6.98 2.36
CA ARG A 22 1.89 -6.04 2.19
C ARG A 22 2.01 -5.14 3.42
N ARG A 23 3.23 -4.66 3.69
CA ARG A 23 3.53 -3.79 4.84
C ARG A 23 2.92 -2.39 4.70
N ARG A 24 2.84 -1.87 3.47
CA ARG A 24 2.26 -0.56 3.16
C ARG A 24 0.78 -0.74 2.82
N SER A 25 -0.04 0.26 3.14
CA SER A 25 -1.46 0.33 2.78
C SER A 25 -1.71 1.07 1.46
N LEU A 26 -0.69 1.76 0.95
CA LEU A 26 -0.75 2.56 -0.27
C LEU A 26 0.11 1.91 -1.36
N PHE A 27 -0.46 1.79 -2.55
CA PHE A 27 0.11 1.04 -3.66
C PHE A 27 0.06 1.86 -4.94
N ARG A 28 1.13 1.77 -5.72
CA ARG A 28 1.17 2.27 -7.08
C ARG A 28 0.49 1.26 -8.01
N SER A 29 -0.43 1.71 -8.84
CA SER A 29 -1.19 0.83 -9.73
C SER A 29 -0.28 0.09 -10.70
N SER A 30 0.76 0.76 -11.22
CA SER A 30 1.76 0.12 -12.10
C SER A 30 2.54 -1.02 -11.44
N ARG A 31 2.56 -1.09 -10.10
CA ARG A 31 3.28 -2.11 -9.31
C ARG A 31 2.37 -3.25 -8.82
N LEU A 32 1.10 -3.23 -9.22
CA LEU A 32 0.16 -4.32 -8.96
C LEU A 32 0.19 -5.30 -10.13
N HIS A 33 0.90 -6.41 -9.97
CA HIS A 33 0.94 -7.50 -10.94
C HIS A 33 0.70 -8.83 -10.22
N TYR A 34 -0.40 -9.47 -10.54
CA TYR A 34 -0.84 -10.74 -9.96
C TYR A 34 -1.39 -11.64 -11.07
N PRO A 35 -0.54 -12.45 -11.73
CA PRO A 35 -0.94 -13.26 -12.88
C PRO A 35 -2.00 -14.31 -12.54
N GLU A 36 -2.16 -14.66 -11.27
CA GLU A 36 -3.20 -15.55 -10.77
C GLU A 36 -4.60 -14.92 -10.73
N ILE A 37 -4.71 -13.60 -10.93
CA ILE A 37 -5.97 -12.84 -10.89
C ILE A 37 -6.37 -12.50 -12.34
N PRO A 38 -7.40 -13.16 -12.90
CA PRO A 38 -7.71 -13.05 -14.34
C PRO A 38 -8.03 -11.63 -14.81
N ASP A 39 -8.78 -10.87 -14.01
CA ASP A 39 -9.07 -9.46 -14.28
C ASP A 39 -8.81 -8.63 -13.02
N LEU A 40 -7.63 -8.00 -12.98
CA LEU A 40 -7.21 -7.12 -11.90
C LEU A 40 -8.08 -5.85 -11.83
N CYS A 41 -8.43 -5.27 -12.98
CA CYS A 41 -9.21 -4.03 -13.05
C CYS A 41 -10.63 -4.24 -12.54
N GLN A 42 -11.27 -5.35 -12.92
CA GLN A 42 -12.58 -5.73 -12.40
C GLN A 42 -12.50 -6.02 -10.90
N SER A 43 -11.47 -6.75 -10.45
CA SER A 43 -11.27 -7.06 -9.03
C SER A 43 -11.09 -5.78 -8.20
N LEU A 44 -10.32 -4.80 -8.68
CA LEU A 44 -10.16 -3.49 -8.05
C LEU A 44 -11.49 -2.72 -7.98
N THR A 45 -12.27 -2.74 -9.05
CA THR A 45 -13.59 -2.08 -9.09
C THR A 45 -14.55 -2.69 -8.07
N VAL A 46 -14.54 -4.02 -7.92
CA VAL A 46 -15.35 -4.72 -6.92
C VAL A 46 -14.89 -4.40 -5.49
N LEU A 47 -13.58 -4.28 -5.26
CA LEU A 47 -13.04 -3.87 -3.95
C LEU A 47 -13.37 -2.42 -3.60
N GLU A 48 -13.33 -1.53 -4.58
CA GLU A 48 -13.67 -0.12 -4.40
C GLU A 48 -15.17 0.05 -4.09
N ALA A 49 -16.04 -0.65 -4.82
CA ALA A 49 -17.48 -0.68 -4.54
C ALA A 49 -17.83 -1.24 -3.15
N ALA A 50 -16.94 -2.02 -2.54
CA ALA A 50 -17.08 -2.57 -1.20
C ALA A 50 -16.39 -1.72 -0.11
N ASP A 51 -15.91 -0.52 -0.44
CA ASP A 51 -15.17 0.40 0.43
C ASP A 51 -13.99 -0.30 1.15
N LEU A 52 -13.33 -1.24 0.49
CA LEU A 52 -12.12 -1.90 1.00
C LEU A 52 -10.83 -1.28 0.46
N VAL A 53 -10.93 -0.63 -0.70
CA VAL A 53 -9.86 0.17 -1.31
C VAL A 53 -10.45 1.45 -1.90
N THR A 54 -9.62 2.44 -2.17
CA THR A 54 -9.99 3.64 -2.95
C THR A 54 -8.88 3.98 -3.93
N ARG A 55 -9.26 4.33 -5.17
CA ARG A 55 -8.36 4.92 -6.18
C ARG A 55 -8.30 6.45 -6.09
N GLN A 56 -9.24 7.07 -5.37
CA GLN A 56 -9.27 8.51 -5.09
C GLN A 56 -8.41 8.82 -3.85
N ALA A 57 -7.14 8.44 -3.90
CA ALA A 57 -6.24 8.60 -2.77
C ALA A 57 -5.64 10.03 -2.67
N GLU A 58 -5.91 10.92 -3.63
CA GLU A 58 -5.37 12.29 -3.72
C GLU A 58 -5.50 13.08 -2.41
N GLN A 59 -6.68 13.04 -1.78
CA GLN A 59 -6.91 13.75 -0.53
C GLN A 59 -6.08 13.16 0.63
N LEU A 60 -5.91 11.83 0.67
CA LEU A 60 -5.04 11.17 1.64
C LEU A 60 -3.55 11.40 1.36
N LEU A 61 -3.16 11.50 0.08
CA LEU A 61 -1.81 11.87 -0.33
C LEU A 61 -1.48 13.31 0.11
N THR A 62 -2.47 14.19 0.16
CA THR A 62 -2.33 15.57 0.63
C THR A 62 -2.00 15.62 2.13
N ASP A 63 -2.61 14.75 2.94
CA ASP A 63 -2.43 14.72 4.40
C ASP A 63 -1.23 13.89 4.88
N GLN A 64 -0.71 12.97 4.06
CA GLN A 64 0.27 11.95 4.47
C GLN A 64 1.50 11.88 3.56
N LEU A 65 2.27 12.95 3.41
CA LEU A 65 3.43 13.07 2.49
C LEU A 65 4.52 11.97 2.58
N GLY A 66 4.48 11.09 3.59
CA GLY A 66 5.32 9.89 3.66
C GLY A 66 5.19 8.93 2.47
N TRP A 67 4.16 9.10 1.63
CA TRP A 67 4.02 8.36 0.36
C TRP A 67 5.04 8.79 -0.71
N LEU A 68 5.66 9.97 -0.61
CA LEU A 68 6.73 10.39 -1.52
C LEU A 68 7.88 9.38 -1.56
N ASP A 69 8.11 8.68 -0.44
CA ASP A 69 9.11 7.60 -0.34
C ASP A 69 8.77 6.38 -1.21
N ALA A 70 7.54 6.23 -1.70
CA ALA A 70 7.17 5.18 -2.65
C ALA A 70 7.75 5.39 -4.07
N PHE A 71 8.26 6.60 -4.35
CA PHE A 71 8.90 6.94 -5.61
C PHE A 71 10.43 6.88 -5.50
N THR A 72 11.07 6.58 -6.62
CA THR A 72 12.52 6.59 -6.73
C THR A 72 13.03 8.02 -6.83
N ARG A 73 14.31 8.22 -6.48
CA ARG A 73 14.97 9.53 -6.63
C ARG A 73 14.84 10.10 -8.05
N THR A 74 15.03 9.24 -9.06
CA THR A 74 14.97 9.65 -10.46
C THR A 74 13.56 10.08 -10.86
N GLU A 75 12.53 9.33 -10.44
CA GLU A 75 11.13 9.71 -10.66
C GLU A 75 10.82 11.05 -10.00
N LEU A 76 11.21 11.24 -8.73
CA LEU A 76 10.97 12.51 -8.02
C LEU A 76 11.67 13.70 -8.70
N LEU A 77 12.92 13.53 -9.13
CA LEU A 77 13.64 14.58 -9.85
C LEU A 77 13.02 14.90 -11.22
N GLN A 78 12.46 13.90 -11.90
CA GLN A 78 11.78 14.12 -13.18
C GLN A 78 10.47 14.88 -12.98
N LEU A 79 9.69 14.48 -11.98
CA LEU A 79 8.35 15.00 -11.71
C LEU A 79 8.37 16.41 -11.14
N PHE A 80 9.37 16.74 -10.33
CA PHE A 80 9.56 18.06 -9.71
C PHE A 80 10.82 18.75 -10.23
N SER A 81 11.11 18.60 -11.53
CA SER A 81 12.34 19.07 -12.20
C SER A 81 12.50 20.60 -12.28
N ASP A 82 11.70 21.35 -11.54
CA ASP A 82 11.71 22.81 -11.56
C ASP A 82 13.03 23.39 -11.04
N GLN A 83 13.35 24.64 -11.39
CA GLN A 83 14.64 25.29 -11.06
C GLN A 83 14.93 25.37 -9.55
N VAL A 84 13.93 25.08 -8.72
CA VAL A 84 13.97 25.06 -7.26
C VAL A 84 14.61 23.78 -6.70
N ILE A 85 14.65 22.68 -7.47
CA ILE A 85 15.22 21.40 -7.01
C ILE A 85 16.60 21.14 -7.62
N SER A 86 17.62 21.10 -6.77
CA SER A 86 18.96 20.71 -7.18
C SER A 86 19.04 19.22 -7.50
N ARG A 87 19.52 18.87 -8.71
CA ARG A 87 19.78 17.48 -9.13
C ARG A 87 20.83 16.75 -8.30
N ARG A 88 21.51 17.42 -7.37
CA ARG A 88 22.50 16.82 -6.46
C ARG A 88 21.87 16.28 -5.17
N LEU A 89 20.62 16.66 -4.85
CA LEU A 89 19.96 16.20 -3.64
C LEU A 89 19.79 14.68 -3.64
N SER A 90 20.05 14.07 -2.50
CA SER A 90 19.75 12.67 -2.18
C SER A 90 18.25 12.44 -2.09
N LYS A 91 17.81 11.17 -2.05
CA LYS A 91 16.38 10.86 -1.90
C LYS A 91 15.83 11.45 -0.59
N ALA A 92 16.55 11.30 0.52
CA ALA A 92 16.13 11.83 1.81
C ALA A 92 15.95 13.36 1.77
N GLU A 93 16.91 14.07 1.17
CA GLU A 93 16.81 15.52 1.00
C GLU A 93 15.64 15.92 0.09
N LEU A 94 15.36 15.17 -0.99
CA LEU A 94 14.20 15.42 -1.84
C LEU A 94 12.88 15.24 -1.10
N LEU A 95 12.77 14.21 -0.25
CA LEU A 95 11.57 13.96 0.55
C LEU A 95 11.27 15.09 1.54
N GLU A 96 12.30 15.83 1.96
CA GLU A 96 12.11 17.03 2.78
C GLU A 96 11.93 18.31 1.96
N HIS A 97 12.59 18.41 0.81
CA HIS A 97 12.59 19.61 -0.04
C HIS A 97 11.25 19.78 -0.76
N ILE A 98 10.70 18.71 -1.33
CA ILE A 98 9.45 18.77 -2.11
C ILE A 98 8.28 19.34 -1.28
N PRO A 99 7.99 18.83 -0.07
CA PRO A 99 6.94 19.40 0.81
C PRO A 99 7.12 20.87 1.21
N ARG A 100 8.36 21.39 1.21
CA ARG A 100 8.64 22.78 1.60
C ARG A 100 8.45 23.77 0.45
N HIS A 101 8.49 23.28 -0.79
CA HIS A 101 8.51 24.11 -1.99
C HIS A 101 7.28 23.95 -2.88
N PHE A 102 6.50 22.89 -2.69
CA PHE A 102 5.27 22.63 -3.44
C PHE A 102 4.11 22.41 -2.48
N ASP A 103 2.93 22.89 -2.86
CA ASP A 103 1.71 22.64 -2.11
C ASP A 103 1.37 21.15 -2.13
N SER A 104 0.85 20.63 -1.01
CA SER A 104 0.50 19.21 -0.85
C SER A 104 -0.48 18.72 -1.90
N SER A 105 -1.43 19.56 -2.33
CA SER A 105 -2.37 19.26 -3.42
C SER A 105 -1.68 19.12 -4.77
N HIS A 106 -0.72 19.99 -5.07
CA HIS A 106 0.08 19.91 -6.29
C HIS A 106 0.91 18.63 -6.31
N ILE A 107 1.59 18.33 -5.19
CA ILE A 107 2.38 17.09 -5.05
C ILE A 107 1.48 15.86 -5.27
N ALA A 108 0.32 15.81 -4.61
CA ALA A 108 -0.63 14.70 -4.74
C ALA A 108 -1.11 14.52 -6.18
N GLN A 109 -1.47 15.61 -6.86
CA GLN A 109 -1.91 15.58 -8.25
C GLN A 109 -0.79 15.10 -9.18
N THR A 110 0.40 15.69 -9.10
CA THR A 110 1.53 15.36 -9.99
C THR A 110 1.88 13.89 -9.96
N LEU A 111 1.87 13.26 -8.78
CA LEU A 111 2.22 11.84 -8.71
C LEU A 111 1.05 10.92 -9.03
N THR A 112 -0.20 11.33 -8.77
CA THR A 112 -1.39 10.58 -9.21
C THR A 112 -1.49 10.57 -10.73
N ASP A 113 -1.17 11.69 -11.39
CA ASP A 113 -1.12 11.82 -12.85
C ASP A 113 -0.03 10.92 -13.45
N TYR A 114 1.12 10.81 -12.77
CA TYR A 114 2.22 9.97 -13.22
C TYR A 114 1.95 8.47 -13.02
N ASP A 115 1.42 8.08 -11.86
CA ASP A 115 1.11 6.69 -11.53
C ASP A 115 -0.06 6.63 -10.53
N PRO A 116 -1.27 6.26 -10.99
CA PRO A 116 -2.45 6.23 -10.14
C PRO A 116 -2.23 5.39 -8.88
N VAL A 117 -2.70 5.91 -7.76
CA VAL A 117 -2.47 5.31 -6.45
C VAL A 117 -3.74 4.61 -5.96
N LEU A 118 -3.55 3.45 -5.33
CA LEU A 118 -4.58 2.70 -4.63
C LEU A 118 -4.28 2.71 -3.13
N LEU A 119 -5.26 3.08 -2.32
CA LEU A 119 -5.18 2.96 -0.86
C LEU A 119 -6.09 1.83 -0.36
N LEU A 120 -5.57 1.03 0.56
CA LEU A 120 -6.34 0.10 1.38
C LEU A 120 -7.03 0.87 2.52
N THR A 121 -8.31 1.17 2.35
CA THR A 121 -9.09 2.02 3.28
C THR A 121 -9.23 1.41 4.66
N VAL A 122 -9.20 0.07 4.73
CA VAL A 122 -9.37 -0.71 5.96
C VAL A 122 -8.05 -1.10 6.64
N ALA A 123 -6.97 -0.38 6.33
CA ALA A 123 -5.66 -0.67 6.89
C ALA A 123 -5.62 -0.61 8.44
N PRO A 124 -6.26 0.35 9.13
CA PRO A 124 -6.30 0.37 10.60
C PRO A 124 -6.98 -0.87 11.19
N GLU A 125 -8.12 -1.30 10.63
CA GLU A 125 -8.83 -2.50 11.09
C GLU A 125 -8.01 -3.76 10.86
N LEU A 126 -7.29 -3.84 9.74
CA LEU A 126 -6.37 -4.95 9.47
C LEU A 126 -5.20 -4.97 10.45
N GLN A 127 -4.67 -3.81 10.86
CA GLN A 127 -3.63 -3.76 11.90
C GLN A 127 -4.14 -4.28 13.23
N VAL A 128 -5.36 -3.92 13.64
CA VAL A 128 -5.98 -4.46 14.85
C VAL A 128 -6.15 -5.98 14.76
N LEU A 129 -6.66 -6.49 13.63
CA LEU A 129 -6.81 -7.94 13.42
C LEU A 129 -5.46 -8.68 13.46
N LYS A 130 -4.43 -8.13 12.80
CA LYS A 130 -3.07 -8.68 12.85
C LYS A 130 -2.53 -8.65 14.27
N PHE A 131 -2.70 -7.55 15.00
CA PHE A 131 -2.25 -7.45 16.38
C PHE A 131 -2.94 -8.49 17.27
N LEU A 132 -4.26 -8.66 17.16
CA LEU A 132 -5.01 -9.66 17.93
C LEU A 132 -4.60 -11.10 17.59
N PHE A 133 -4.27 -11.37 16.33
CA PHE A 133 -3.86 -12.70 15.89
C PHE A 133 -2.40 -13.03 16.25
N PHE A 134 -1.47 -12.10 16.02
CA PHE A 134 -0.04 -12.31 16.24
C PHE A 134 0.45 -11.87 17.63
N GLY A 135 -0.36 -11.16 18.42
CA GLY A 135 0.05 -10.53 19.67
C GLY A 135 1.08 -9.40 19.52
N SER A 136 1.43 -9.02 18.29
CA SER A 136 2.40 -7.96 17.98
C SER A 136 2.29 -7.53 16.52
N LEU A 137 2.49 -6.24 16.23
CA LEU A 137 2.53 -5.73 14.84
C LEU A 137 3.83 -6.02 14.09
N ASN A 138 4.88 -6.46 14.80
CA ASN A 138 6.18 -6.82 14.22
C ASN A 138 6.22 -8.23 13.63
N ARG A 139 5.18 -9.03 13.87
CA ARG A 139 5.02 -10.38 13.31
C ARG A 139 4.03 -10.30 12.14
N ASP A 140 4.35 -10.98 11.05
CA ASP A 140 3.56 -10.98 9.82
C ASP A 140 3.19 -12.40 9.38
N MET A 141 2.42 -12.49 8.29
CA MET A 141 1.98 -13.76 7.74
C MET A 141 3.12 -14.63 7.19
N GLU A 142 4.34 -14.10 6.99
CA GLU A 142 5.48 -14.88 6.49
C GLU A 142 5.87 -15.98 7.49
N GLN A 143 5.77 -15.70 8.80
CA GLN A 143 6.05 -16.69 9.85
C GLN A 143 5.10 -17.89 9.81
N PHE A 144 3.88 -17.74 9.28
CA PHE A 144 2.91 -18.83 9.14
C PHE A 144 3.11 -19.60 7.83
N VAL A 145 3.46 -18.93 6.73
CA VAL A 145 3.80 -19.61 5.47
C VAL A 145 5.07 -20.45 5.64
N LEU A 146 6.06 -19.95 6.38
CA LEU A 146 7.25 -20.74 6.75
C LEU A 146 6.93 -21.94 7.65
N ARG A 147 5.91 -21.81 8.51
CA ARG A 147 5.39 -22.92 9.33
C ARG A 147 4.72 -23.99 8.48
N ASP A 148 3.83 -23.59 7.56
CA ASP A 148 3.09 -24.52 6.68
C ASP A 148 3.99 -25.16 5.61
N LEU A 149 5.12 -24.52 5.28
CA LEU A 149 6.19 -25.10 4.45
C LEU A 149 7.16 -26.01 5.24
N GLY A 150 6.91 -26.23 6.54
CA GLY A 150 7.64 -27.20 7.37
C GLY A 150 8.95 -26.69 8.00
N GLN A 151 9.21 -25.38 8.04
CA GLN A 151 10.50 -24.83 8.53
C GLN A 151 10.50 -24.30 9.96
N VAL A 152 9.36 -24.26 10.68
CA VAL A 152 9.32 -23.85 12.09
C VAL A 152 8.31 -24.70 12.88
N GLN A 153 8.82 -25.53 13.81
CA GLN A 153 8.01 -26.12 14.88
C GLN A 153 7.98 -25.16 16.07
N PHE A 154 6.80 -24.71 16.47
CA PHE A 154 6.62 -24.10 17.79
C PHE A 154 6.44 -25.22 18.81
N GLU A 155 7.08 -25.07 19.98
CA GLU A 155 6.88 -25.98 21.11
C GLU A 155 5.38 -26.10 21.43
N THR A 156 4.87 -27.32 21.39
CA THR A 156 3.62 -27.67 22.05
C THR A 156 3.83 -27.48 23.55
N LEU A 157 3.26 -26.40 24.10
CA LEU A 157 3.04 -26.32 25.54
C LEU A 157 1.88 -27.27 25.85
N ASP A 158 2.24 -28.48 26.26
CA ASP A 158 1.30 -29.43 26.85
C ASP A 158 0.79 -28.87 28.19
N THR A 159 -0.53 -28.85 28.35
CA THR A 159 -1.23 -28.60 29.62
C THR A 159 -1.00 -29.71 30.63
#